data_AF-A0A946RJB5-F1
#
_entry.id   AF-A0A946RJB5-F1
#
_cell.length_a   1.000
_cell.length_b   1.000
_cell.length_c   1.000
_cell.angle_alpha   90.00
_cell.angle_beta   90.00
_cell.angle_gamma   90.00
#
_symmetry.space_group_name_H-M   'P 1'
#
loop_
_entity.id
_entity.type
_entity.pdbx_description
1 polymer ?
#
loop_
_entity_poly.entity_id
_entity_poly.type
_entity_poly.pdbx_seq_one_letter_code
_entity_poly.pdbx_strand_id
1 'polypeptide(L)' 'SAKGLERRAFLNNTGEDERIFLKSLYETVESGKTTAQLMLDRYHSDWNGNIGKVFEDCSF' A
#
# COMPACT_ATOMS: atom_id res chain seq x y z
N SER A 1 -8.83 -1.50 -15.88
CA SER A 1 -7.55 -1.02 -16.45
C SER A 1 -7.34 0.43 -16.03
N ALA A 2 -6.09 0.85 -15.77
CA ALA A 2 -5.78 2.22 -15.29
C ALA A 2 -6.35 3.32 -16.20
N LYS A 3 -6.25 3.14 -17.54
CA LYS A 3 -6.87 4.03 -18.54
C LYS A 3 -8.40 4.10 -18.46
N GLY A 4 -9.04 3.08 -17.90
CA GLY A 4 -10.50 3.05 -17.68
C GLY A 4 -10.94 3.76 -16.41
N LEU A 5 -10.05 3.90 -15.42
CA LEU A 5 -10.28 4.71 -14.20
C LEU A 5 -10.00 6.19 -14.51
N GLU A 6 -8.92 6.47 -15.24
CA GLU A 6 -8.59 7.82 -15.75
C GLU A 6 -9.75 8.45 -16.54
N ARG A 7 -10.46 7.66 -17.37
CA ARG A 7 -11.62 8.13 -18.12
C ARG A 7 -12.85 8.45 -17.26
N ARG A 8 -12.96 7.90 -16.05
CA ARG A 8 -14.08 8.20 -15.14
C ARG A 8 -13.87 9.52 -14.41
N ALA A 9 -12.60 9.92 -14.21
CA ALA A 9 -12.23 11.16 -13.57
C ALA A 9 -12.94 11.41 -12.21
N PHE A 10 -13.25 10.32 -11.49
CA PHE A 10 -13.66 10.46 -10.10
C PHE A 10 -12.44 10.88 -9.29
N LEU A 11 -12.59 11.98 -8.58
CA LEU A 11 -11.55 12.54 -7.74
C LEU A 11 -11.86 12.19 -6.29
N ASN A 12 -10.82 11.82 -5.55
CA ASN A 12 -10.91 11.75 -4.10
C ASN A 12 -11.05 13.17 -3.50
N ASN A 13 -11.24 13.25 -2.18
CA ASN A 13 -11.42 14.53 -1.48
C ASN A 13 -10.19 15.46 -1.54
N THR A 14 -9.05 14.97 -2.03
CA THR A 14 -7.80 15.73 -2.24
C THR A 14 -7.57 16.10 -3.70
N GLY A 15 -8.50 15.77 -4.62
CA GLY A 15 -8.43 16.13 -6.03
C GLY A 15 -7.59 15.18 -6.89
N GLU A 16 -7.22 14.01 -6.36
CA GLU A 16 -6.46 12.99 -7.07
C GLU A 16 -7.39 11.96 -7.72
N ASP A 17 -6.98 11.49 -8.90
CA ASP A 17 -7.65 10.46 -9.67
C ASP A 17 -7.58 9.09 -8.97
N GLU A 18 -8.66 8.30 -9.05
CA GLU A 18 -8.78 6.92 -8.53
C GLU A 18 -7.61 5.98 -8.90
N ARG A 19 -6.79 6.31 -9.91
CA ARG A 19 -5.51 5.64 -10.18
C ARG A 19 -4.58 5.57 -8.96
N ILE A 20 -4.71 6.46 -7.97
CA ILE A 20 -3.96 6.38 -6.71
C ILE A 20 -4.16 5.04 -5.98
N PHE A 21 -5.37 4.48 -6.03
CA PHE A 21 -5.68 3.19 -5.42
C PHE A 21 -5.03 2.01 -6.15
N LEU A 22 -4.61 2.20 -7.41
CA LEU A 22 -3.86 1.17 -8.12
C LEU A 22 -2.40 1.11 -7.69
N LYS A 23 -1.85 2.17 -7.07
CA LYS A 23 -0.45 2.22 -6.68
C LYS A 23 -0.09 1.11 -5.68
N SER A 24 -0.91 0.90 -4.66
CA SER A 24 -0.74 -0.17 -3.67
C SER A 24 -0.83 -1.57 -4.29
N LEU A 25 -1.71 -1.74 -5.29
CA LEU A 25 -1.80 -2.98 -6.05
C LEU A 25 -0.55 -3.23 -6.89
N TYR A 26 0.01 -2.19 -7.52
CA TYR A 26 1.26 -2.32 -8.27
C TYR A 26 2.43 -2.66 -7.35
N GLU A 27 2.59 -2.01 -6.19
CA GLU A 27 3.63 -2.35 -5.21
C GLU A 27 3.51 -3.80 -4.72
N THR A 28 2.28 -4.29 -4.53
CA THR A 28 2.04 -5.70 -4.14
C THR A 28 2.44 -6.67 -5.24
N VAL A 29 2.11 -6.36 -6.50
CA VAL A 29 2.47 -7.20 -7.66
C VAL A 29 3.98 -7.17 -7.93
N GLU A 30 4.61 -6.00 -7.82
CA GLU A 30 6.04 -5.81 -8.07
C GLU A 30 6.92 -6.47 -6.99
N SER A 31 6.52 -6.36 -5.72
CA SER A 31 7.22 -7.04 -4.62
C SER A 31 6.93 -8.55 -4.56
N GLY A 32 5.83 -9.01 -5.16
CA GLY A 32 5.35 -10.38 -5.05
C GLY A 32 4.96 -10.79 -3.62
N LYS A 33 4.90 -9.82 -2.69
CA LYS A 33 4.61 -10.02 -1.27
C LYS A 33 3.38 -9.21 -0.90
N THR A 34 2.47 -9.85 -0.20
CA THR A 34 1.32 -9.17 0.42
C THR A 34 1.79 -8.24 1.53
N THR A 35 0.98 -7.25 1.90
CA THR A 35 1.25 -6.35 3.04
C THR A 35 1.53 -7.13 4.33
N ALA A 36 0.81 -8.24 4.55
CA ALA A 36 1.03 -9.12 5.70
C ALA A 36 2.42 -9.79 5.68
N GLN A 37 2.90 -10.19 4.51
CA GLN A 37 4.25 -10.75 4.35
C GLN A 37 5.33 -9.69 4.56
N LEU A 38 5.11 -8.46 4.08
CA LEU A 38 6.02 -7.34 4.33
C LEU A 38 6.09 -7.00 5.82
N MET A 39 4.96 -7.01 6.52
CA MET A 39 4.88 -6.80 7.96
C MET A 39 5.58 -7.92 8.74
N LEU A 40 5.43 -9.18 8.32
CA LEU A 40 6.17 -10.30 8.91
C LEU A 40 7.68 -10.15 8.72
N ASP A 41 8.13 -9.80 7.51
CA ASP A 41 9.55 -9.57 7.25
C ASP A 41 10.12 -8.48 8.16
N ARG A 42 9.41 -7.35 8.32
CA ARG A 42 9.79 -6.27 9.25
C ARG A 42 9.74 -6.71 10.71
N TYR A 43 8.73 -7.49 11.10
CA TYR A 43 8.62 -8.06 12.44
C TYR A 43 9.87 -8.87 12.82
N HIS A 44 10.34 -9.72 11.89
CA HIS A 44 11.52 -10.56 12.07
C HIS A 44 12.86 -9.84 11.88
N SER A 45 12.87 -8.65 11.27
CA SER A 45 14.07 -7.85 11.04
C SER A 45 14.05 -6.54 11.84
N ASP A 46 13.58 -5.45 11.25
CA ASP A 46 13.68 -4.07 11.75
C ASP A 46 12.94 -3.81 13.07
N TRP A 47 11.92 -4.62 13.35
CA TRP A 47 11.14 -4.53 14.57
C TRP A 47 11.70 -5.44 15.66
N ASN A 48 12.55 -6.42 15.32
CA ASN A 48 13.18 -7.36 16.25
C ASN A 48 12.17 -7.95 17.25
N GLY A 49 10.99 -8.36 16.76
CA GLY A 49 9.91 -8.89 17.57
C GLY A 49 8.97 -7.86 18.23
N ASN A 50 9.19 -6.55 18.03
CA ASN A 50 8.34 -5.50 18.58
C ASN A 50 7.16 -5.16 17.66
N ILE A 51 5.99 -5.72 17.94
CA ILE A 51 4.77 -5.46 17.17
C ILE A 51 4.25 -4.02 17.31
N GLY A 52 4.68 -3.27 18.33
CA GLY A 52 4.26 -1.88 18.53
C GLY A 52 4.66 -0.94 17.39
N LYS A 53 5.73 -1.28 16.65
CA LYS A 53 6.16 -0.52 15.47
C LYS A 53 5.16 -0.54 14.31
N VAL A 54 4.16 -1.43 14.33
CA VAL A 54 3.09 -1.43 13.32
C VAL A 54 2.30 -0.12 13.31
N PHE A 55 2.15 0.53 14.46
CA PHE A 55 1.40 1.79 14.58
C PHE A 55 2.17 2.99 14.03
N GLU A 56 3.49 2.92 14.01
CA GLU A 56 4.36 3.96 13.46
C GLU A 56 4.59 3.74 11.96
N ASP A 57 4.94 2.52 11.56
CA ASP A 57 5.41 2.19 10.20
C ASP A 57 4.28 1.83 9.22
N CYS A 58 3.09 1.52 9.71
CA CYS A 58 1.95 1.08 8.90
C CYS A 58 0.66 1.86 9.22
N SER A 59 0.79 3.13 9.63
CA SER A 59 -0.35 4.05 9.55
C SER A 59 -0.59 4.40 8.08
N PHE A 60 -1.76 4.01 7.55
CA PHE A 60 -2.22 4.28 6.19
C PHE A 60 -3.30 5.37 6.20
#